data_AF-A0A1F4YF33-F1
#
_entry.id   AF-A0A1F4YF33-F1
#
_cell.length_a   1.000
_cell.length_b   1.000
_cell.length_c   1.000
_cell.angle_alpha   90.00
_cell.angle_beta   90.00
_cell.angle_gamma   90.00
#
_symmetry.space_group_name_H-M   'P 1'
#
loop_
_entity.id
_entity.type
_entity.pdbx_description
1 polymer ?
#
loop_
_entity_poly.entity_id
_entity_poly.type
_entity_poly.pdbx_seq_one_letter_code
_entity_poly.pdbx_strand_id
1 'polypeptide(L)' 'MFQNLGTTELIIILVILLVLFGGKKLPELGKGFGEAVRELKKGLKNDDK' A
#
# COMPACT_ATOMS: atom_id res chain seq x y z
N MET A 1 15.20 4.60 22.41
CA MET A 1 16.07 4.16 21.30
C MET A 1 15.34 4.03 19.95
N PHE A 2 14.02 4.25 19.85
CA PHE A 2 13.24 4.18 18.58
C PHE A 2 12.76 5.55 18.05
N GLN A 3 13.20 6.66 18.64
CA GLN A 3 12.73 8.01 18.29
C GLN A 3 13.35 8.57 17.00
N ASN A 4 14.20 7.80 16.31
CA ASN A 4 14.82 8.17 15.04
C ASN A 4 14.62 7.04 14.01
N LEU A 5 13.38 6.59 13.78
CA LEU A 5 13.10 5.99 12.47
C LEU A 5 13.16 7.13 11.45
N GLY A 6 14.39 7.47 11.07
CA GLY A 6 14.66 8.50 10.10
C GLY A 6 14.24 8.02 8.72
N THR A 7 14.21 8.97 7.79
CA THR A 7 13.95 8.70 6.37
C THR A 7 14.87 7.59 5.84
N THR A 8 16.09 7.49 6.38
CA THR A 8 17.07 6.45 6.03
C THR A 8 16.62 5.03 6.40
N GLU A 9 16.18 4.79 7.64
CA GLU A 9 15.69 3.46 8.04
C GLU A 9 14.47 3.04 7.22
N LEU A 10 13.55 3.97 6.95
CA LEU A 10 12.38 3.70 6.10
C LEU A 10 12.79 3.31 4.68
N ILE A 11 13.78 3.98 4.10
CA ILE A 11 14.30 3.64 2.77
C ILE A 11 14.91 2.24 2.77
N ILE A 12 15.70 1.88 3.80
CA ILE A 12 16.31 0.55 3.91
C ILE A 12 15.23 -0.54 3.99
N ILE A 13 14.21 -0.34 4.83
CA ILE A 13 13.08 -1.27 4.94
C ILE A 13 12.36 -1.40 3.60
N LEU A 14 12.13 -0.29 2.91
CA LEU A 14 11.47 -0.27 1.61
C LEU A 14 12.29 -1.03 0.56
N VAL A 15 13.61 -0.85 0.54
CA VAL A 15 14.52 -1.60 -0.35
C VAL A 15 14.44 -3.11 -0.06
N ILE A 16 14.47 -3.52 1.21
CA ILE A 16 14.34 -4.93 1.58
C ILE A 16 13.00 -5.50 1.08
N LEU A 17 11.90 -4.79 1.30
CA LEU A 17 10.58 -5.19 0.80
C LEU A 17 10.56 -5.29 -0.72
N LEU A 18 11.17 -4.34 -1.44
CA LEU A 18 11.26 -4.40 -2.90
C LEU A 18 12.12 -5.57 -3.39
N VAL A 19 13.14 -6.02 -2.65
CA VAL A 19 13.93 -7.20 -3.01
C VAL A 19 13.14 -8.49 -2.77
N LEU A 20 12.45 -8.60 -1.63
CA LEU A 20 11.67 -9.80 -1.28
C LEU A 20 10.43 -9.97 -2.15
N PHE A 21 9.67 -8.89 -2.37
CA PHE A 21 8.44 -8.93 -3.15
C PHE A 21 8.70 -8.61 -4.63
N GLY A 22 9.79 -7.95 -4.98
CA GLY A 22 10.04 -7.45 -6.33
C GLY A 22 9.31 -6.12 -6.58
N GLY A 23 9.97 -5.21 -7.30
CA GLY A 23 9.47 -3.84 -7.56
C GLY A 23 8.11 -3.76 -8.24
N LYS A 24 7.65 -4.84 -8.88
CA LYS A 24 6.35 -4.91 -9.57
C LYS A 24 5.19 -5.36 -8.67
N LYS A 25 5.46 -6.12 -7.60
CA LYS A 25 4.38 -6.65 -6.74
C LYS A 25 3.76 -5.58 -5.84
N LEU A 26 4.54 -4.62 -5.34
CA LEU A 26 3.99 -3.52 -4.53
C LEU A 26 2.93 -2.70 -5.30
N PRO A 27 3.22 -2.22 -6.53
CA PRO A 27 2.24 -1.52 -7.35
C PRO A 27 1.04 -2.38 -7.74
N GLU A 28 1.25 -3.67 -8.00
CA GLU A 28 0.20 -4.62 -8.38
C GLU A 28 -0.79 -4.83 -7.21
N LEU A 29 -0.28 -5.04 -5.99
CA LEU A 29 -1.09 -5.09 -4.77
C LEU A 29 -1.84 -3.78 -4.51
N GLY A 30 -1.18 -2.64 -4.73
CA GLY A 30 -1.80 -1.32 -4.58
C GLY A 30 -2.94 -1.08 -5.57
N LYS A 31 -2.79 -1.52 -6.82
CA LYS A 31 -3.86 -1.45 -7.84
C LYS A 31 -5.06 -2.32 -7.45
N GLY A 32 -4.84 -3.58 -7.10
CA GLY A 32 -5.92 -4.49 -6.68
C GLY A 32 -6.64 -3.99 -5.42
N PHE A 33 -5.89 -3.49 -4.43
CA PHE A 33 -6.47 -2.90 -3.23
C PHE A 33 -7.27 -1.62 -3.54
N GLY A 34 -6.75 -0.76 -4.42
CA GLY A 34 -7.44 0.47 -4.84
C GLY A 34 -8.73 0.19 -5.60
N GLU A 35 -8.75 -0.83 -6.45
CA GLU A 35 -9.96 -1.32 -7.13
C GLU A 35 -10.98 -1.85 -6.13
N ALA A 36 -10.55 -2.68 -5.18
CA ALA A 36 -11.42 -3.18 -4.11
C ALA A 36 -12.04 -2.05 -3.28
N VAL A 37 -11.24 -1.08 -2.83
CA VAL A 37 -11.74 0.10 -2.10
C VAL A 37 -12.70 0.93 -2.95
N ARG A 38 -12.44 1.06 -4.25
CA ARG A 38 -13.33 1.77 -5.18
C ARG A 38 -14.68 1.08 -5.33
N GLU A 39 -14.70 -0.24 -5.43
CA GLU A 39 -15.95 -1.02 -5.49
C GLU A 39 -16.72 -0.98 -4.17
N LEU A 40 -16.04 -1.14 -3.04
CA LEU A 40 -16.63 -0.99 -1.70
C LEU A 40 -17.31 0.39 -1.56
N LYS A 41 -16.62 1.47 -1.94
CA LYS A 41 -17.18 2.83 -1.88
C LYS A 41 -18.36 3.03 -2.83
N LYS A 42 -18.36 2.40 -4.01
CA LYS A 42 -19.50 2.47 -4.96
C LYS A 42 -20.72 1.76 -4.38
N GLY A 43 -20.55 0.57 -3.80
CA GLY A 43 -21.63 -0.20 -3.18
C GLY A 43 -22.30 0.60 -2.07
N LEU A 44 -21.50 1.15 -1.15
CA LEU A 44 -22.01 1.97 -0.04
C LEU A 44 -22.75 3.23 -0.52
N LYS A 45 -22.25 3.91 -1.56
CA LYS A 45 -22.90 5.13 -2.08
C LYS A 45 -24.21 4.87 -2.82
N ASN A 46 -24.43 3.65 -3.32
CA ASN A 46 -25.67 3.29 -3.99
C ASN A 46 -26.78 2.85 -3.01
N ASP A 47 -26.43 2.52 -1.76
CA ASP A 47 -27.38 2.22 -0.67
C ASP A 47 -27.97 3.50 -0.04
N ASP A 48 -27.36 4.67 -0.29
CA ASP A 48 -27.83 5.98 0.18
C ASP A 48 -28.91 6.62 -0.73
N LYS A 49 -29.48 5.86 -1.69
CA LYS A 49 -30.60 6.29 -2.55
C LYS A 49 -31.82 5.39 -2.45
#